data_AF-A0A0H2S3F9-F1
#
_entry.id   AF-A0A0H2S3F9-F1
#
_cell.length_a   1.000
_cell.length_b   1.000
_cell.length_c   1.000
_cell.angle_alpha   90.00
_cell.angle_beta   90.00
_cell.angle_gamma   90.00
#
_symmetry.space_group_name_H-M   'P 1'
#
loop_
_entity.id
_entity.type
_entity.pdbx_description
1 polymer ?
#
loop_
_entity_poly.entity_id
_entity_poly.type
_entity_poly.pdbx_seq_one_letter_code
_entity_poly.pdbx_strand_id
1 'polypeptide(L)'
;MSRPKVVDHRPPTGASGSTILGNSSSRKRAKTDSAMTRRSRKNGKLGLLLQMPIEIFTEVACYMELSDLLSLARTSLGLRQILMSKSSRRIWEAVRLTHGIPECPMDLSEPQYADLLFGKGCKFCLDARVKKTYFALRIRACKTCFEEQTLEQKQIDKEFMDAKRVFDPTMIPWVEAIYRNHLSKRFLASQVQKVMRKTEELSENPIELQGYITERQNFTRDVLKSVGPIEKWIRNAYWDKAHKNYQIMEERHLRDYGISVSMATTSTIALTRKTGNGNNS
;
A
#
# COMPACT_ATOMS: atom_id res chain seq x y z
N MET A 1 -6.94 16.31 39.83
CA MET A 1 -8.30 15.79 40.06
C MET A 1 -8.44 14.48 39.33
N SER A 2 -8.53 13.40 40.10
CA SER A 2 -8.42 12.01 39.65
C SER A 2 -9.80 11.37 39.49
N ARG A 3 -9.99 10.52 38.47
CA ARG A 3 -11.02 9.47 38.41
C ARG A 3 -10.52 8.30 37.54
N PRO A 4 -10.97 7.05 37.79
CA PRO A 4 -10.07 5.90 37.97
C PRO A 4 -10.12 4.86 36.86
N LYS A 5 -9.07 4.03 36.82
CA LYS A 5 -8.96 2.78 36.04
C LYS A 5 -9.83 1.69 36.68
N VAL A 6 -10.59 0.96 35.87
CA VAL A 6 -11.21 -0.31 36.26
C VAL A 6 -10.28 -1.44 35.84
N VAL A 7 -9.91 -2.26 36.82
CA VAL A 7 -9.12 -3.48 36.71
C VAL A 7 -10.06 -4.59 37.16
N ASP A 8 -10.31 -5.58 36.30
CA ASP A 8 -11.01 -6.80 36.71
C ASP A 8 -10.00 -7.94 36.91
N HIS A 9 -9.90 -8.38 38.16
CA HIS A 9 -9.22 -9.60 38.58
C HIS A 9 -10.26 -10.63 39.06
N ARG A 10 -10.28 -11.81 38.40
CA ARG A 10 -10.38 -13.23 38.87
C ARG A 10 -11.23 -13.59 40.13
N PRO A 11 -11.76 -14.84 40.29
CA PRO A 11 -10.99 -16.09 40.20
C PRO A 11 -11.76 -17.37 39.71
N PRO A 12 -11.12 -18.57 39.69
CA PRO A 12 -11.60 -19.79 39.04
C PRO A 12 -12.06 -20.91 40.00
N THR A 13 -12.86 -21.85 39.50
CA THR A 13 -13.13 -23.21 40.05
C THR A 13 -13.49 -24.10 38.85
N GLY A 14 -13.12 -25.37 38.68
CA GLY A 14 -12.60 -26.38 39.60
C GLY A 14 -13.45 -27.65 39.49
N ALA A 15 -13.02 -28.60 38.66
CA ALA A 15 -13.23 -30.06 38.68
C ALA A 15 -14.65 -30.67 38.74
N SER A 16 -14.94 -31.59 37.80
CA SER A 16 -15.08 -33.05 38.06
C SER A 16 -15.80 -33.75 36.90
N GLY A 17 -15.24 -34.87 36.46
CA GLY A 17 -15.75 -35.67 35.35
C GLY A 17 -16.83 -36.68 35.74
N SER A 18 -17.42 -37.30 34.73
CA SER A 18 -17.70 -38.74 34.73
C SER A 18 -18.07 -39.21 33.31
N THR A 19 -17.93 -40.50 33.13
CA THR A 19 -17.78 -41.24 31.88
C THR A 19 -19.10 -41.91 31.45
N ILE A 20 -19.13 -42.42 30.20
CA ILE A 20 -19.73 -43.71 29.76
C ILE A 20 -21.21 -43.73 29.22
N LEU A 21 -21.29 -44.18 27.94
CA LEU A 21 -22.40 -44.81 27.17
C LEU A 21 -23.52 -43.89 26.66
N GLY A 22 -24.11 -44.02 25.47
CA GLY A 22 -24.14 -45.05 24.44
C GLY A 22 -25.47 -44.90 23.67
N ASN A 23 -25.46 -45.27 22.38
CA ASN A 23 -26.61 -45.47 21.48
C ASN A 23 -27.30 -44.29 20.74
N SER A 24 -26.95 -44.20 19.46
CA SER A 24 -27.82 -44.34 18.28
C SER A 24 -29.30 -43.92 18.39
N SER A 25 -29.68 -42.90 17.61
CA SER A 25 -30.84 -43.01 16.72
C SER A 25 -30.72 -42.05 15.54
N SER A 26 -30.56 -42.64 14.35
CA SER A 26 -30.69 -41.96 13.08
C SER A 26 -32.13 -41.44 12.92
N ARG A 27 -32.31 -40.12 12.87
CA ARG A 27 -33.48 -39.51 12.23
C ARG A 27 -33.03 -38.77 10.97
N LYS A 28 -33.11 -39.51 9.85
CA LYS A 28 -33.12 -38.97 8.48
C LYS A 28 -34.20 -37.89 8.42
N ARG A 29 -33.80 -36.62 8.36
CA ARG A 29 -34.71 -35.53 8.02
C ARG A 29 -34.88 -35.52 6.50
N ALA A 30 -36.12 -35.74 6.07
CA ALA A 30 -36.52 -35.86 4.68
C ALA A 30 -36.07 -34.63 3.86
N LYS A 31 -35.44 -34.92 2.71
CA LYS A 31 -35.21 -33.95 1.63
C LYS A 31 -36.57 -33.59 1.04
N THR A 32 -37.09 -32.43 1.38
CA THR A 32 -38.13 -31.78 0.56
C THR A 32 -37.42 -31.14 -0.62
N ASP A 33 -37.62 -31.71 -1.81
CA ASP A 33 -37.27 -31.10 -3.10
C ASP A 33 -38.09 -29.82 -3.29
N SER A 34 -37.62 -28.73 -2.68
CA SER A 34 -37.93 -27.40 -3.18
C SER A 34 -36.91 -27.13 -4.27
N ALA A 35 -37.36 -27.25 -5.51
CA ALA A 35 -36.65 -26.79 -6.69
C ALA A 35 -36.37 -25.29 -6.53
N MET A 36 -35.23 -24.98 -5.90
CA MET A 36 -34.61 -23.68 -5.95
C MET A 36 -34.26 -23.46 -7.41
N THR A 37 -35.17 -22.83 -8.16
CA THR A 37 -34.87 -22.25 -9.45
C THR A 37 -33.59 -21.43 -9.25
N ARG A 38 -32.46 -21.95 -9.72
CA ARG A 38 -31.20 -21.22 -9.73
C ARG A 38 -31.50 -19.99 -10.57
N ARG A 39 -31.80 -18.85 -9.93
CA ARG A 39 -31.87 -17.56 -10.61
C ARG A 39 -30.55 -17.48 -11.35
N SER A 40 -30.60 -17.64 -12.67
CA SER A 40 -29.46 -17.38 -13.54
C SER A 40 -28.97 -16.01 -13.12
N ARG A 41 -27.76 -15.96 -12.55
CA ARG A 41 -27.16 -14.69 -12.18
C ARG A 41 -27.06 -13.94 -13.50
N LYS A 42 -27.98 -13.01 -13.73
CA LYS A 42 -27.89 -12.08 -14.85
C LYS A 42 -26.57 -11.38 -14.63
N ASN A 43 -25.55 -11.76 -15.39
CA ASN A 43 -24.26 -11.10 -15.36
C ASN A 43 -24.57 -9.63 -15.56
N GLY A 44 -24.30 -8.80 -14.55
CA GLY A 44 -24.54 -7.36 -14.64
C GLY A 44 -23.76 -6.77 -15.81
N LYS A 45 -23.98 -5.50 -16.15
CA LYS A 45 -23.27 -4.83 -17.24
C LYS A 45 -21.73 -5.00 -17.20
N LEU A 46 -21.16 -5.21 -16.01
CA LEU A 46 -19.73 -5.52 -15.77
C LEU A 46 -19.27 -6.91 -16.26
N GLY A 47 -20.19 -7.87 -16.45
CA GLY A 47 -19.86 -9.17 -17.03
C GLY A 47 -19.36 -9.06 -18.47
N LEU A 48 -19.77 -8.02 -19.20
CA LEU A 48 -19.29 -7.73 -20.56
C LEU A 48 -17.79 -7.38 -20.56
N LEU A 49 -17.29 -6.70 -19.53
CA LEU A 49 -15.85 -6.42 -19.37
C LEU A 49 -15.03 -7.69 -19.13
N LEU A 50 -15.63 -8.74 -18.57
CA LEU A 50 -14.97 -10.03 -18.37
C LEU A 50 -15.08 -10.97 -19.58
N GLN A 51 -15.94 -10.63 -20.55
CA GLN A 51 -16.14 -11.37 -21.79
C GLN A 51 -15.31 -10.80 -22.96
N MET A 52 -14.74 -9.62 -22.79
CA MET A 52 -13.90 -9.00 -23.82
C MET A 52 -12.54 -9.73 -23.93
N PRO A 53 -11.93 -9.76 -25.13
CA PRO A 53 -10.56 -10.23 -25.29
C PRO A 53 -9.61 -9.47 -24.37
N ILE A 54 -8.66 -10.17 -23.78
CA ILE A 54 -7.74 -9.59 -22.80
C ILE A 54 -6.93 -8.44 -23.42
N GLU A 55 -6.62 -8.52 -24.71
CA GLU A 55 -5.89 -7.53 -25.49
C GLU A 55 -6.65 -6.19 -25.54
N ILE A 56 -7.96 -6.23 -25.81
CA ILE A 56 -8.79 -5.01 -25.81
C ILE A 56 -8.90 -4.43 -24.40
N PHE A 57 -9.03 -5.29 -23.39
CA PHE A 57 -9.02 -4.83 -22.01
C PHE A 57 -7.67 -4.18 -21.65
N THR A 58 -6.56 -4.77 -22.10
CA THR A 58 -5.22 -4.22 -21.86
C THR A 58 -5.05 -2.84 -22.49
N GLU A 59 -5.57 -2.64 -23.71
CA GLU A 59 -5.52 -1.35 -24.40
C GLU A 59 -6.29 -0.28 -23.61
N VAL A 60 -7.52 -0.58 -23.18
CA VAL A 60 -8.32 0.34 -22.36
C VAL A 60 -7.63 0.63 -21.02
N ALA A 61 -7.03 -0.40 -20.40
CA ALA A 61 -6.32 -0.26 -19.13
C ALA A 61 -5.09 0.66 -19.23
N CYS A 62 -4.41 0.73 -20.39
CA CYS A 62 -3.28 1.64 -20.63
C CYS A 62 -3.66 3.13 -20.53
N TYR A 63 -4.94 3.48 -20.69
CA TYR A 63 -5.45 4.84 -20.52
C TYR A 63 -5.86 5.19 -19.08
N MET A 64 -5.81 4.23 -18.15
CA MET A 64 -6.19 4.45 -16.75
C MET A 64 -5.05 5.04 -15.92
N GLU A 65 -5.35 5.66 -14.79
CA GLU A 65 -4.35 5.92 -13.75
C GLU A 65 -3.96 4.62 -13.03
N LEU A 66 -2.74 4.53 -12.50
CA LEU A 66 -2.30 3.37 -11.72
C LEU A 66 -3.18 3.13 -10.47
N SER A 67 -3.74 4.22 -9.92
CA SER A 67 -4.70 4.22 -8.81
C SER A 67 -6.06 3.59 -9.21
N ASP A 68 -6.53 3.88 -10.42
CA ASP A 68 -7.77 3.33 -10.97
C ASP A 68 -7.62 1.86 -11.30
N LEU A 69 -6.49 1.47 -11.89
CA LEU A 69 -6.17 0.06 -12.18
C LEU A 69 -6.13 -0.78 -10.89
N LEU A 70 -5.52 -0.24 -9.83
CA LEU A 70 -5.52 -0.83 -8.50
C LEU A 70 -6.93 -0.95 -7.91
N SER A 71 -7.75 0.09 -8.08
CA SER A 71 -9.14 0.09 -7.60
C SER A 71 -9.98 -0.94 -8.35
N LEU A 72 -9.79 -1.06 -9.66
CA LEU A 72 -10.46 -2.03 -10.52
C LEU A 72 -10.12 -3.48 -10.13
N ALA A 73 -8.84 -3.74 -9.85
CA ALA A 73 -8.38 -5.04 -9.35
C ALA A 73 -8.94 -5.39 -7.96
N ARG A 74 -9.44 -4.42 -7.19
CA ARG A 74 -9.98 -4.62 -5.84
C ARG A 74 -11.51 -4.78 -5.80
N THR A 75 -12.21 -4.29 -6.81
CA THR A 75 -13.69 -4.23 -6.81
C THR A 75 -14.36 -5.43 -7.49
N SER A 76 -13.64 -6.17 -8.34
CA SER A 76 -14.17 -7.35 -9.05
C SER A 76 -13.25 -8.54 -8.92
N LEU A 77 -13.80 -9.71 -8.53
CA LEU A 77 -13.03 -10.94 -8.42
C LEU A 77 -12.42 -11.38 -9.77
N GLY A 78 -13.18 -11.24 -10.86
CA GLY A 78 -12.70 -11.59 -12.20
C GLY A 78 -11.59 -10.67 -12.67
N LEU A 79 -11.75 -9.36 -12.48
CA LEU A 79 -10.71 -8.39 -12.84
C LEU A 79 -9.48 -8.54 -11.95
N ARG A 80 -9.65 -8.91 -10.67
CA ARG A 80 -8.54 -9.25 -9.78
C ARG A 80 -7.74 -10.43 -10.33
N GLN A 81 -8.40 -11.50 -10.76
CA GLN A 81 -7.73 -12.69 -11.30
C GLN A 81 -6.92 -12.36 -12.56
N ILE A 82 -7.46 -11.50 -13.43
CA ILE A 82 -6.77 -11.04 -14.65
C ILE A 82 -5.62 -10.11 -14.25
N LEU A 83 -5.90 -8.99 -13.60
CA LEU A 83 -4.93 -7.92 -13.35
C LEU A 83 -3.80 -8.33 -12.40
N MET A 84 -4.02 -9.25 -11.47
CA MET A 84 -2.98 -9.72 -10.55
C MET A 84 -2.18 -10.91 -11.12
N SER A 85 -2.46 -11.34 -12.35
CA SER A 85 -1.73 -12.41 -13.03
C SER A 85 -0.37 -11.93 -13.55
N LYS A 86 0.56 -12.88 -13.79
CA LYS A 86 1.86 -12.57 -14.41
C LYS A 86 1.73 -12.02 -15.82
N SER A 87 0.71 -12.45 -16.58
CA SER A 87 0.43 -11.96 -17.94
C SER A 87 0.09 -10.48 -17.98
N SER A 88 -0.50 -9.94 -16.91
CA SER A 88 -0.85 -8.51 -16.83
C SER A 88 0.31 -7.61 -16.43
N ARG A 89 1.52 -8.14 -16.18
CA ARG A 89 2.69 -7.33 -15.79
C ARG A 89 2.93 -6.15 -16.74
N ARG A 90 2.85 -6.39 -18.05
CA ARG A 90 3.07 -5.36 -19.09
C ARG A 90 2.04 -4.23 -19.04
N ILE A 91 0.82 -4.52 -18.60
CA ILE A 91 -0.23 -3.50 -18.42
C ILE A 91 0.18 -2.54 -17.30
N TRP A 92 0.55 -3.08 -16.14
CA TRP A 92 0.95 -2.25 -15.02
C TRP A 92 2.21 -1.44 -15.32
N GLU A 93 3.19 -2.05 -15.99
CA GLU A 93 4.41 -1.40 -16.43
C GLU A 93 4.12 -0.26 -17.43
N ALA A 94 3.25 -0.49 -18.42
CA ALA A 94 2.84 0.53 -19.39
C ALA A 94 2.16 1.71 -18.69
N VAL A 95 1.18 1.44 -17.82
CA VAL A 95 0.50 2.49 -17.04
C VAL A 95 1.51 3.25 -16.16
N ARG A 96 2.42 2.54 -15.49
CA ARG A 96 3.47 3.15 -14.66
C ARG A 96 4.33 4.14 -15.47
N LEU A 97 4.79 3.73 -16.65
CA LEU A 97 5.62 4.54 -17.55
C LEU A 97 4.86 5.76 -18.08
N THR A 98 3.60 5.59 -18.51
CA THR A 98 2.75 6.69 -19.01
C THR A 98 2.56 7.79 -17.97
N HIS A 99 2.47 7.43 -16.69
CA HIS A 99 2.31 8.39 -15.58
C HIS A 99 3.64 8.88 -14.98
N GLY A 100 4.78 8.56 -15.62
CA GLY A 100 6.10 8.98 -15.17
C GLY A 100 6.47 8.47 -13.78
N ILE A 101 5.87 7.36 -13.34
CA ILE A 101 6.13 6.77 -12.02
C ILE A 101 7.51 6.08 -12.06
N PRO A 102 8.34 6.23 -11.01
CA PRO A 102 9.67 5.62 -10.93
C PRO A 102 9.64 4.10 -11.15
N GLU A 103 10.80 3.54 -11.44
CA GLU A 103 10.95 2.10 -11.63
C GLU A 103 10.44 1.31 -10.41
N CYS A 104 9.68 0.24 -10.68
CA CYS A 104 9.23 -0.68 -9.64
C CYS A 104 10.45 -1.37 -9.01
N PRO A 105 10.66 -1.27 -7.69
CA PRO A 105 11.74 -1.98 -7.02
C PRO A 105 11.70 -3.49 -7.29
N MET A 106 12.86 -4.12 -7.45
CA MET A 106 12.97 -5.56 -7.78
C MET A 106 12.34 -6.48 -6.71
N ASP A 107 12.21 -5.99 -5.48
CA ASP A 107 11.57 -6.70 -4.37
C ASP A 107 10.04 -6.70 -4.43
N LEU A 108 9.44 -5.94 -5.35
CA LEU A 108 8.00 -5.78 -5.51
C LEU A 108 7.54 -6.21 -6.90
N SER A 109 6.32 -6.75 -6.96
CA SER A 109 5.56 -6.78 -8.21
C SER A 109 4.88 -5.44 -8.47
N GLU A 110 4.62 -5.13 -9.74
CA GLU A 110 3.95 -3.89 -10.13
C GLU A 110 2.62 -3.64 -9.38
N PRO A 111 1.73 -4.63 -9.14
CA PRO A 111 0.53 -4.41 -8.33
C PRO A 111 0.83 -4.12 -6.85
N GLN A 112 1.87 -4.73 -6.27
CA GLN A 112 2.31 -4.43 -4.90
C GLN A 112 2.89 -3.01 -4.82
N TYR A 113 3.61 -2.59 -5.84
CA TYR A 113 4.15 -1.23 -5.91
C TYR A 113 3.04 -0.19 -6.09
N ALA A 114 2.06 -0.45 -6.96
CA ALA A 114 0.85 0.35 -7.08
C ALA A 114 0.12 0.47 -5.73
N ASP A 115 0.00 -0.63 -4.98
CA ASP A 115 -0.59 -0.59 -3.64
C ASP A 115 0.23 0.22 -2.63
N LEU A 116 1.56 0.12 -2.68
CA LEU A 116 2.44 0.89 -1.82
C LEU A 116 2.29 2.41 -2.07
N LEU A 117 2.13 2.81 -3.33
CA LEU A 117 1.94 4.20 -3.76
C LEU A 117 0.54 4.73 -3.43
N PHE A 118 -0.51 4.03 -3.89
CA PHE A 118 -1.89 4.53 -3.94
C PHE A 118 -2.86 3.83 -3.00
N GLY A 119 -2.45 2.71 -2.41
CA GLY A 119 -3.25 1.95 -1.46
C GLY A 119 -3.58 2.72 -0.20
N LYS A 120 -4.46 2.13 0.59
CA LYS A 120 -4.91 2.64 1.89
C LYS A 120 -4.97 1.47 2.87
N GLY A 121 -4.94 1.78 4.16
CA GLY A 121 -5.02 0.74 5.18
C GLY A 121 -3.73 0.55 5.96
N CYS A 122 -3.83 0.35 7.27
CA CYS A 122 -2.71 -0.15 8.05
C CYS A 122 -2.45 -1.62 7.70
N LYS A 123 -1.19 -2.01 7.46
CA LYS A 123 -0.81 -3.40 7.25
C LYS A 123 -1.17 -4.32 8.44
N PHE A 124 -1.23 -3.75 9.65
CA PHE A 124 -1.35 -4.52 10.89
C PHE A 124 -2.76 -4.50 11.49
N CYS A 125 -3.36 -3.30 11.64
CA CYS A 125 -4.71 -3.17 12.23
C CYS A 125 -5.83 -2.95 11.20
N LEU A 126 -5.51 -2.90 9.91
CA LEU A 126 -6.46 -2.74 8.81
C LEU A 126 -7.28 -1.44 8.82
N ASP A 127 -6.95 -0.43 9.65
CA ASP A 127 -7.64 0.89 9.59
C ASP A 127 -7.46 1.50 8.20
N ALA A 128 -8.56 1.58 7.46
CA ALA A 128 -8.64 2.03 6.07
C ALA A 128 -8.24 3.50 5.87
N ARG A 129 -8.15 4.31 6.92
CA ARG A 129 -7.85 5.76 6.82
C ARG A 129 -6.36 6.08 6.84
N VAL A 130 -5.51 5.10 7.10
CA VAL A 130 -4.05 5.32 7.13
C VAL A 130 -3.55 5.68 5.74
N LYS A 131 -2.80 6.80 5.67
CA LYS A 131 -2.15 7.30 4.44
C LYS A 131 -0.62 7.41 4.55
N LYS A 132 -0.04 7.19 5.74
CA LYS A 132 1.42 7.27 5.91
C LYS A 132 2.09 5.98 5.42
N THR A 133 2.94 6.10 4.41
CA THR A 133 3.77 5.02 3.88
C THR A 133 5.19 5.14 4.38
N TYR A 134 5.81 4.02 4.73
CA TYR A 134 7.22 3.90 5.07
C TYR A 134 7.90 3.10 3.94
N PHE A 135 8.39 3.80 2.92
CA PHE A 135 8.88 3.16 1.68
C PHE A 135 10.06 2.23 1.90
N ALA A 136 11.02 2.60 2.77
CA ALA A 136 12.14 1.72 3.10
C ALA A 136 11.69 0.40 3.74
N LEU A 137 10.56 0.40 4.45
CA LEU A 137 10.01 -0.80 5.10
C LEU A 137 8.97 -1.51 4.24
N ARG A 138 8.58 -0.96 3.09
CA ARG A 138 7.51 -1.48 2.20
C ARG A 138 6.17 -1.67 2.92
N ILE A 139 5.82 -0.75 3.82
CA ILE A 139 4.57 -0.83 4.60
C ILE A 139 3.82 0.50 4.66
N ARG A 140 2.52 0.38 4.90
CA ARG A 140 1.64 1.47 5.34
C ARG A 140 1.20 1.15 6.77
N ALA A 141 1.40 2.07 7.69
CA ALA A 141 1.11 1.83 9.11
C ALA A 141 0.59 3.09 9.80
N CYS A 142 -0.38 2.93 10.70
CA CYS A 142 -0.74 3.99 11.64
C CYS A 142 0.41 4.23 12.62
N LYS A 143 0.36 5.36 13.33
CA LYS A 143 1.39 5.71 14.32
C LYS A 143 1.58 4.60 15.36
N THR A 144 0.48 4.10 15.94
CA THR A 144 0.50 3.05 16.97
C THR A 144 1.15 1.76 16.46
N CYS A 145 0.67 1.21 15.33
CA CYS A 145 1.26 -0.01 14.79
C CYS A 145 2.69 0.18 14.30
N PHE A 146 3.05 1.37 13.79
CA PHE A 146 4.45 1.63 13.45
C PHE A 146 5.34 1.55 14.69
N GLU A 147 4.93 2.14 15.81
CA GLU A 147 5.66 2.09 17.08
C GLU A 147 5.75 0.66 17.63
N GLU A 148 4.66 -0.10 17.60
CA GLU A 148 4.59 -1.48 18.11
C GLU A 148 5.37 -2.48 17.24
N GLN A 149 5.38 -2.28 15.92
CA GLN A 149 5.91 -3.26 14.97
C GLN A 149 7.35 -2.95 14.55
N THR A 150 7.96 -1.89 15.07
CA THR A 150 9.34 -1.52 14.73
C THR A 150 10.22 -1.39 15.96
N LEU A 151 11.49 -1.77 15.79
CA LEU A 151 12.54 -1.67 16.80
C LEU A 151 13.48 -0.51 16.46
N GLU A 152 13.92 0.20 17.48
CA GLU A 152 15.00 1.20 17.36
C GLU A 152 16.36 0.52 17.30
N GLN A 153 17.32 1.14 16.60
CA GLN A 153 18.71 0.68 16.56
C GLN A 153 19.25 0.33 17.96
N LYS A 154 19.01 1.18 18.98
CA LYS A 154 19.46 0.94 20.35
C LYS A 154 18.88 -0.32 20.99
N GLN A 155 17.63 -0.65 20.68
CA GLN A 155 16.99 -1.87 21.18
C GLN A 155 17.65 -3.10 20.55
N ILE A 156 17.98 -3.00 19.27
CA ILE A 156 18.67 -4.06 18.55
C ILE A 156 20.10 -4.21 19.06
N ASP A 157 20.87 -3.12 19.14
CA ASP A 157 22.26 -3.16 19.63
C ASP A 157 22.37 -3.83 21.00
N LYS A 158 21.40 -3.57 21.89
CA LYS A 158 21.31 -4.21 23.21
C LYS A 158 21.08 -5.73 23.08
N GLU A 159 20.07 -6.14 22.31
CA GLU A 159 19.73 -7.56 22.11
C GLU A 159 20.91 -8.36 21.52
N PHE A 160 21.72 -7.73 20.65
CA PHE A 160 22.86 -8.37 20.01
C PHE A 160 24.15 -8.35 20.85
N MET A 161 24.38 -7.30 21.64
CA MET A 161 25.47 -7.25 22.62
C MET A 161 25.34 -8.39 23.63
N ASP A 162 24.12 -8.67 24.09
CA ASP A 162 23.82 -9.76 25.02
C ASP A 162 24.04 -11.15 24.39
N ALA A 163 23.89 -11.27 23.07
CA ALA A 163 24.02 -12.54 22.35
C ALA A 163 25.44 -12.86 21.82
N LYS A 164 26.44 -11.96 21.99
CA LYS A 164 27.79 -12.06 21.37
C LYS A 164 27.75 -12.33 19.85
N ARG A 165 26.67 -11.90 19.18
CA ARG A 165 26.48 -12.07 17.74
C ARG A 165 26.86 -10.77 17.04
N VAL A 166 27.54 -10.88 15.91
CA VAL A 166 27.80 -9.72 15.04
C VAL A 166 26.46 -9.33 14.40
N PHE A 167 25.80 -8.29 14.92
CA PHE A 167 24.71 -7.65 14.18
C PHE A 167 25.32 -6.81 13.08
N ASP A 168 24.90 -7.05 11.85
CA ASP A 168 25.13 -6.12 10.76
C ASP A 168 23.81 -5.42 10.39
N PRO A 169 23.58 -4.18 10.85
CA PRO A 169 22.37 -3.41 10.52
C PRO A 169 22.19 -3.19 9.01
N THR A 170 23.24 -3.34 8.21
CA THR A 170 23.18 -3.16 6.75
C THR A 170 22.43 -4.30 6.04
N MET A 171 22.12 -5.39 6.74
CA MET A 171 21.33 -6.51 6.24
C MET A 171 19.81 -6.25 6.25
N ILE A 172 19.35 -5.16 6.89
CA ILE A 172 17.92 -4.90 7.11
C ILE A 172 17.56 -3.48 6.68
N PRO A 173 16.54 -3.30 5.84
CA PRO A 173 16.02 -1.96 5.53
C PRO A 173 15.53 -1.25 6.78
N TRP A 174 15.84 0.03 6.86
CA TRP A 174 15.47 0.90 7.97
C TRP A 174 14.91 2.21 7.45
N VAL A 175 14.15 2.88 8.29
CA VAL A 175 13.67 4.23 8.05
C VAL A 175 14.09 5.13 9.19
N GLU A 176 14.40 6.37 8.85
CA GLU A 176 14.65 7.39 9.85
C GLU A 176 13.30 7.97 10.32
N ALA A 177 13.07 7.96 11.63
CA ALA A 177 11.83 8.46 12.21
C ALA A 177 12.11 9.25 13.49
N ILE A 178 11.42 10.38 13.63
CA ILE A 178 11.40 11.15 14.88
C ILE A 178 10.45 10.45 15.85
N TYR A 179 10.98 10.05 17.00
CA TYR A 179 10.22 9.50 18.12
C TYR A 179 10.67 10.17 19.41
N ARG A 180 9.75 10.59 20.30
CA ARG A 180 10.08 11.29 21.56
C ARG A 180 11.18 12.36 21.40
N ASN A 181 11.06 13.19 20.36
CA ASN A 181 12.01 14.28 20.02
C ASN A 181 13.45 13.87 19.70
N HIS A 182 13.70 12.59 19.39
CA HIS A 182 14.99 12.17 18.85
C HIS A 182 14.81 11.43 17.53
N LEU A 183 15.76 11.64 16.63
CA LEU A 183 15.84 10.97 15.34
C LEU A 183 16.46 9.59 15.56
N SER A 184 15.80 8.53 15.13
CA SER A 184 16.28 7.16 15.31
C SER A 184 16.02 6.32 14.06
N LYS A 185 16.96 5.40 13.77
CA LYS A 185 16.74 4.36 12.76
C LYS A 185 15.81 3.31 13.34
N ARG A 186 14.76 3.01 12.57
CA ARG A 186 13.77 2.01 12.94
C ARG A 186 13.71 0.90 11.91
N PHE A 187 13.59 -0.32 12.42
CA PHE A 187 13.60 -1.56 11.65
C PHE A 187 12.29 -2.28 11.90
N LEU A 188 11.77 -2.97 10.88
CA LEU A 188 10.58 -3.80 11.06
C LEU A 188 10.94 -5.03 11.93
N ALA A 189 10.29 -5.19 13.08
CA ALA A 189 10.63 -6.23 14.06
C ALA A 189 10.59 -7.64 13.45
N SER A 190 9.59 -7.91 12.59
CA SER A 190 9.50 -9.19 11.88
C SER A 190 10.67 -9.47 10.92
N GLN A 191 11.29 -8.43 10.34
CA GLN A 191 12.47 -8.61 9.49
C GLN A 191 13.72 -8.86 10.33
N VAL A 192 13.86 -8.17 11.46
CA VAL A 192 14.94 -8.40 12.43
C VAL A 192 14.92 -9.85 12.89
N GLN A 193 13.79 -10.33 13.38
CA GLN A 193 13.63 -11.72 13.83
C GLN A 193 13.88 -12.74 12.71
N LYS A 194 13.42 -12.46 11.49
CA LYS A 194 13.64 -13.35 10.33
C LYS A 194 15.13 -13.45 9.99
N VAL A 195 15.83 -12.30 9.95
CA VAL A 195 17.25 -12.27 9.63
C VAL A 195 18.06 -12.95 10.74
N MET A 196 17.77 -12.66 12.00
CA MET A 196 18.41 -13.31 13.15
C MET A 196 18.32 -14.82 13.07
N ARG A 197 17.09 -15.36 12.92
CA ARG A 197 16.88 -16.80 12.82
C ARG A 197 17.70 -17.42 11.70
N LYS A 198 17.74 -16.79 10.53
CA LYS A 198 18.47 -17.34 9.39
C LYS A 198 19.99 -17.27 9.57
N THR A 199 20.50 -16.22 10.21
CA THR A 199 21.91 -16.10 10.59
C THR A 199 22.31 -17.19 11.59
N GLU A 200 21.44 -17.51 12.54
CA GLU A 200 21.66 -18.59 13.51
C GLU A 200 21.68 -19.97 12.84
N GLU A 201 20.71 -20.26 11.97
CA GLU A 201 20.64 -21.49 11.17
C GLU A 201 21.92 -21.73 10.35
N LEU A 202 22.54 -20.67 9.84
CA LEU A 202 23.75 -20.73 9.01
C LEU A 202 25.04 -20.55 9.81
N SER A 203 24.99 -20.40 11.13
CA SER A 203 26.17 -20.06 11.95
C SER A 203 27.28 -21.11 11.91
N GLU A 204 26.93 -22.37 11.67
CA GLU A 204 27.88 -23.48 11.53
C GLU A 204 28.51 -23.57 10.13
N ASN A 205 27.98 -22.84 9.14
CA ASN A 205 28.49 -22.83 7.76
C ASN A 205 28.92 -21.41 7.35
N PRO A 206 30.20 -21.04 7.57
CA PRO A 206 30.70 -19.68 7.30
C PRO A 206 30.52 -19.21 5.86
N ILE A 207 30.59 -20.12 4.88
CA ILE A 207 30.50 -19.78 3.46
C ILE A 207 29.06 -19.39 3.11
N GLU A 208 28.09 -20.23 3.49
CA GLU A 208 26.67 -19.93 3.27
C GLU A 208 26.22 -18.69 4.05
N LEU A 209 26.70 -18.55 5.30
CA LEU A 209 26.44 -17.37 6.11
C LEU A 209 26.93 -16.09 5.43
N GLN A 210 28.17 -16.10 4.92
CA GLN A 210 28.72 -14.93 4.23
C GLN A 210 27.94 -14.62 2.94
N GLY A 211 27.56 -15.65 2.17
CA GLY A 211 26.70 -15.49 1.01
C GLY A 211 25.36 -14.82 1.34
N TYR A 212 24.71 -15.28 2.41
CA TYR A 212 23.47 -14.69 2.91
C TYR A 212 23.65 -13.25 3.39
N ILE A 213 24.74 -12.93 4.11
CA ILE A 213 25.05 -11.56 4.53
C ILE A 213 25.15 -10.65 3.31
N THR A 214 25.95 -11.02 2.31
CA THR A 214 26.13 -10.22 1.09
C THR A 214 24.84 -10.06 0.30
N GLU A 215 24.03 -11.12 0.17
CA GLU A 215 22.70 -11.05 -0.45
C GLU A 215 21.80 -10.04 0.26
N ARG A 216 21.72 -10.11 1.60
CA ARG A 216 20.89 -9.21 2.43
C ARG A 216 21.36 -7.76 2.39
N GLN A 217 22.67 -7.54 2.37
CA GLN A 217 23.26 -6.21 2.21
C GLN A 217 22.90 -5.60 0.85
N ASN A 218 23.01 -6.38 -0.24
CA ASN A 218 22.64 -5.93 -1.58
C ASN A 218 21.14 -5.61 -1.65
N PHE A 219 20.29 -6.52 -1.17
CA PHE A 219 18.84 -6.28 -1.06
C PHE A 219 18.53 -4.98 -0.31
N THR A 220 19.14 -4.77 0.85
CA THR A 220 18.88 -3.59 1.69
C THR A 220 19.34 -2.32 1.00
N ARG A 221 20.51 -2.35 0.36
CA ARG A 221 21.03 -1.24 -0.44
C ARG A 221 20.06 -0.87 -1.56
N ASP A 222 19.54 -1.85 -2.30
CA ASP A 222 18.63 -1.61 -3.41
C ASP A 222 17.28 -1.06 -2.94
N VAL A 223 16.76 -1.59 -1.82
CA VAL A 223 15.55 -1.07 -1.17
C VAL A 223 15.71 0.39 -0.76
N LEU A 224 16.83 0.76 -0.14
CA LEU A 224 17.10 2.13 0.30
C LEU A 224 17.35 3.08 -0.88
N LYS A 225 18.07 2.63 -1.92
CA LYS A 225 18.28 3.39 -3.16
C LYS A 225 16.96 3.73 -3.85
N SER A 226 15.97 2.84 -3.79
CA SER A 226 14.67 3.07 -4.44
C SER A 226 13.83 4.16 -3.74
N VAL A 227 14.09 4.48 -2.46
CA VAL A 227 13.23 5.39 -1.67
C VAL A 227 13.25 6.82 -2.21
N GLY A 228 14.44 7.36 -2.48
CA GLY A 228 14.61 8.76 -2.90
C GLY A 228 13.80 9.13 -4.16
N PRO A 229 13.92 8.37 -5.26
CA PRO A 229 13.13 8.60 -6.47
C PRO A 229 11.62 8.52 -6.22
N ILE A 230 11.17 7.56 -5.42
CA ILE A 230 9.75 7.38 -5.08
C ILE A 230 9.21 8.60 -4.32
N GLU A 231 9.89 9.02 -3.26
CA GLU A 231 9.46 10.15 -2.44
C GLU A 231 9.53 11.47 -3.21
N LYS A 232 10.52 11.64 -4.09
CA LYS A 232 10.61 12.80 -4.98
C LYS A 232 9.41 12.84 -5.94
N TRP A 233 9.09 11.71 -6.58
CA TRP A 233 7.96 11.63 -7.50
C TRP A 233 6.63 11.93 -6.79
N ILE A 234 6.36 11.33 -5.62
CA ILE A 234 5.13 11.59 -4.85
C ILE A 234 4.99 13.06 -4.49
N ARG A 235 6.10 13.68 -4.06
CA ARG A 235 6.12 15.10 -3.71
C ARG A 235 5.80 15.98 -4.91
N ASN A 236 6.39 15.70 -6.07
CA ASN A 236 6.12 16.44 -7.30
C ASN A 236 4.66 16.25 -7.74
N ALA A 237 4.17 15.02 -7.78
CA ALA A 237 2.80 14.70 -8.16
C ALA A 237 1.76 15.40 -7.26
N TYR A 238 2.06 15.55 -5.96
CA TYR A 238 1.24 16.33 -5.04
C TYR A 238 1.16 17.81 -5.46
N TRP A 239 2.31 18.44 -5.74
CA TRP A 239 2.36 19.84 -6.15
C TRP A 239 1.73 20.08 -7.52
N ASP A 240 1.95 19.21 -8.48
CA ASP A 240 1.33 19.28 -9.81
C ASP A 240 -0.20 19.25 -9.69
N LYS A 241 -0.73 18.35 -8.85
CA LYS A 241 -2.16 18.27 -8.58
C LYS A 241 -2.69 19.51 -7.86
N ALA A 242 -1.95 20.03 -6.88
CA ALA A 242 -2.32 21.25 -6.19
C ALA A 242 -2.36 22.46 -7.13
N HIS A 243 -1.37 22.58 -8.02
CA HIS A 243 -1.30 23.65 -9.01
C HIS A 243 -2.45 23.57 -10.02
N LYS A 244 -2.74 22.39 -10.58
CA LYS A 244 -3.90 22.17 -11.46
C LYS A 244 -5.22 22.53 -10.77
N ASN A 245 -5.39 22.13 -9.51
CA ASN A 245 -6.59 22.48 -8.74
C ASN A 245 -6.73 23.98 -8.54
N TYR A 246 -5.61 24.68 -8.29
CA TYR A 246 -5.59 26.13 -8.17
C TYR A 246 -5.97 26.82 -9.49
N GLN A 247 -5.41 26.38 -10.62
CA GLN A 247 -5.76 26.90 -11.94
C GLN A 247 -7.26 26.73 -12.24
N ILE A 248 -7.82 25.53 -11.99
CA ILE A 248 -9.25 25.28 -12.18
C ILE A 248 -10.10 26.17 -11.28
N MET A 249 -9.68 26.40 -10.03
CA MET A 249 -10.37 27.30 -9.10
C MET A 249 -10.34 28.75 -9.61
N GLU A 250 -9.19 29.22 -10.07
CA GLU A 250 -9.01 30.57 -10.63
C GLU A 250 -9.85 30.77 -11.90
N GLU A 251 -9.87 29.80 -12.81
CA GLU A 251 -10.73 29.86 -13.99
C GLU A 251 -12.22 29.87 -13.65
N ARG A 252 -12.65 29.13 -12.61
CA ARG A 252 -14.04 29.16 -12.13
C ARG A 252 -14.38 30.55 -11.59
N HIS A 253 -13.49 31.11 -10.77
CA HIS A 253 -13.64 32.46 -10.24
C HIS A 253 -13.72 33.50 -11.37
N LEU A 254 -12.79 33.48 -12.34
CA LEU A 254 -12.82 34.41 -13.48
C LEU A 254 -14.08 34.27 -14.35
N ARG A 255 -14.59 33.05 -14.53
CA ARG A 255 -15.89 32.80 -15.20
C ARG A 255 -17.06 33.44 -14.46
N ASP A 256 -17.06 33.40 -13.12
CA ASP A 256 -18.12 34.02 -12.31
C ASP A 256 -18.13 35.56 -12.46
N TYR A 257 -16.98 36.17 -12.79
CA TYR A 257 -16.86 37.60 -13.13
C TYR A 257 -17.04 37.90 -14.63
N GLY A 258 -17.45 36.93 -15.45
CA GLY A 258 -17.68 37.11 -16.88
C GLY A 258 -16.40 37.27 -17.73
N ILE A 259 -15.24 36.92 -17.18
CA ILE A 259 -13.95 36.99 -17.88
C ILE A 259 -13.70 35.65 -18.59
N SER A 260 -13.67 35.65 -19.92
CA SER A 260 -13.34 34.45 -20.70
C SER A 260 -11.83 34.16 -20.66
N VAL A 261 -11.44 33.03 -20.06
CA VAL A 261 -10.06 32.53 -20.11
C VAL A 261 -9.89 31.68 -21.36
N SER A 262 -9.25 32.22 -22.40
CA SER A 262 -8.77 31.43 -23.54
C SER A 262 -7.45 30.78 -23.13
N MET A 263 -7.39 29.44 -23.10
CA MET A 263 -6.14 28.71 -22.86
C MET A 263 -5.15 28.97 -24.01
N ALA A 264 -4.27 29.96 -23.86
CA ALA A 264 -3.08 30.06 -24.67
C ALA A 264 -2.03 29.12 -24.07
N THR A 265 -1.66 28.08 -24.82
CA THR A 265 -0.44 27.30 -24.57
C THR A 265 0.73 28.27 -24.46
N THR A 266 1.30 28.36 -23.26
CA THR A 266 2.60 28.94 -22.89
C THR A 266 3.18 29.95 -23.89
N SER A 267 2.68 31.19 -23.89
CA SER A 267 3.45 32.37 -24.29
C SER A 267 2.77 33.65 -23.80
N THR A 268 3.50 34.36 -22.93
CA THR A 268 3.44 35.80 -22.63
C THR A 268 2.06 36.46 -22.63
N ILE A 269 1.55 36.75 -21.43
CA ILE A 269 0.37 37.59 -21.19
C ILE A 269 0.61 39.00 -21.75
N ALA A 270 -0.08 39.35 -22.83
CA ALA A 270 -0.29 40.73 -23.24
C ALA A 270 -1.73 41.13 -22.91
N LEU A 271 -1.90 41.93 -21.86
CA LEU A 271 -3.17 42.56 -21.49
C LEU A 271 -3.53 43.62 -22.54
N THR A 272 -4.54 43.37 -23.37
CA THR A 272 -5.16 44.42 -24.20
C THR A 272 -6.46 44.88 -23.54
N ARG A 273 -6.46 46.10 -23.00
CA ARG A 273 -7.68 46.83 -22.62
C ARG A 273 -8.42 47.21 -23.89
N LYS A 274 -9.66 46.76 -24.06
CA LYS A 274 -10.60 47.35 -25.03
C LYS A 274 -10.94 48.76 -24.56
N THR A 275 -10.36 49.77 -25.21
CA THR A 275 -10.89 51.13 -25.20
C THR A 275 -12.14 51.15 -26.06
N GLY A 276 -13.30 51.26 -25.41
CA GLY A 276 -14.56 51.54 -26.09
C GLY A 276 -14.54 52.99 -26.57
N ASN A 277 -14.39 53.16 -27.88
CA ASN A 277 -14.67 54.41 -28.56
C ASN A 277 -16.18 54.44 -28.88
N GLY A 278 -16.89 55.39 -28.30
CA GLY A 278 -18.30 55.64 -28.55
C GLY A 278 -18.54 57.14 -28.59
N ASN A 279 -18.41 57.71 -29.79
CA ASN A 279 -18.87 59.04 -30.14
C ASN A 279 -20.36 59.21 -29.80
N ASN A 280 -20.77 60.42 -29.40
CA ASN A 280 -21.82 61.16 -30.10
C ASN A 280 -21.91 62.61 -29.61
N SER A 281 -21.84 63.51 -30.61
CA SER A 281 -22.58 64.76 -30.79
C SER A 281 -22.53 65.86 -29.72
#